data_AF-A0A7C4BCZ0-F1
#
_entry.id   AF-A0A7C4BCZ0-F1
#
_cell.length_a   1.000
_cell.length_b   1.000
_cell.length_c   1.000
_cell.angle_alpha   90.00
_cell.angle_beta   90.00
_cell.angle_gamma   90.00
#
_symmetry.space_group_name_H-M   'P 1'
#
loop_
_entity.id
_entity.type
_entity.pdbx_description
1 polymer ?
#
loop_
_entity_poly.entity_id
_entity_poly.type
_entity_poly.pdbx_seq_one_letter_code
_entity_poly.pdbx_strand_id
1 'polypeptide(L)'
;MTKFGRMTIPKSEDDIKKISEEIMRQEHQDVELGAEEAEEGTRMHVHGGADLSVIAHELTHIQELLLHVIQAIRELRDSVDNLDITIRKSLRALALLQVANSLSDAESRHRLLEQVSKDLGVDVKKHDK
;
A
#
# COMPACT_ATOMS: atom_id res chain seq x y z
N MET A 1 -2.83 21.17 -27.38
CA MET A 1 -3.24 20.24 -26.31
C MET A 1 -2.41 18.98 -26.44
N THR A 2 -1.35 18.86 -25.65
CA THR A 2 -0.45 17.69 -25.66
C THR A 2 -1.12 16.55 -24.89
N LYS A 3 -1.47 15.47 -25.58
CA LYS A 3 -2.00 14.26 -24.95
C LYS A 3 -0.85 13.54 -24.24
N PHE A 4 -0.73 13.69 -22.94
CA PHE A 4 0.12 12.81 -22.15
C PHE A 4 -0.43 11.38 -22.24
N GLY A 5 0.38 10.47 -22.79
CA GLY A 5 0.04 9.05 -22.89
C GLY A 5 -0.16 8.42 -21.50
N ARG A 6 -0.88 7.29 -21.43
CA ARG A 6 -1.07 6.55 -20.18
C ARG A 6 0.31 6.18 -19.59
N MET A 7 0.62 6.75 -18.43
CA MET A 7 1.85 6.46 -17.70
C MET A 7 1.85 4.99 -17.27
N THR A 8 2.78 4.21 -17.82
CA THR A 8 2.98 2.80 -17.49
C THR A 8 4.11 2.70 -16.47
N ILE A 9 3.82 2.12 -15.31
CA ILE A 9 4.81 1.95 -14.25
C ILE A 9 5.81 0.88 -14.70
N PRO A 10 7.12 1.18 -14.79
CA PRO A 10 8.15 0.21 -15.17
C PRO A 10 8.19 -0.93 -14.16
N LYS A 11 8.20 -2.18 -14.62
CA LYS A 11 8.26 -3.37 -13.76
C LYS A 11 9.58 -4.13 -13.85
N SER A 12 10.44 -3.73 -14.78
CA SER A 12 11.75 -4.34 -15.04
C SER A 12 12.80 -3.27 -15.40
N GLU A 13 14.08 -3.61 -15.24
CA GLU A 13 15.19 -2.75 -15.68
C GLU A 13 15.18 -2.49 -17.19
N ASP A 14 14.69 -3.45 -17.97
CA ASP A 14 14.50 -3.30 -19.41
C ASP A 14 13.43 -2.25 -19.76
N ASP A 15 12.39 -2.10 -18.94
CA ASP A 15 11.38 -1.05 -19.13
C ASP A 15 11.98 0.34 -18.88
N ILE A 16 12.85 0.46 -17.87
CA ILE A 16 13.57 1.70 -17.57
C ILE A 16 14.49 2.07 -18.74
N LYS A 17 15.23 1.09 -19.27
CA LYS A 17 16.13 1.30 -20.40
C LYS A 17 15.38 1.77 -21.65
N LYS A 18 14.23 1.17 -21.97
CA LYS A 18 13.37 1.60 -23.09
C LYS A 18 12.86 3.03 -22.92
N ILE A 19 12.49 3.43 -21.70
CA ILE A 19 12.06 4.80 -21.42
C ILE A 19 13.22 5.76 -21.61
N SER A 20 14.42 5.42 -21.11
CA SER A 20 15.62 6.25 -21.32
C SER A 20 15.98 6.41 -22.79
N GLU A 21 15.91 5.33 -23.58
CA GLU A 21 16.16 5.36 -25.02
C GLU A 21 15.11 6.21 -25.77
N GLU A 22 13.84 6.13 -25.39
CA GLU A 22 12.78 6.94 -26.01
C GLU A 22 12.91 8.43 -25.67
N ILE A 23 13.33 8.79 -24.45
CA ILE A 23 13.61 10.17 -24.05
C ILE A 23 14.75 10.75 -24.90
N MET A 24 15.88 10.03 -25.01
CA MET A 24 17.01 10.48 -25.83
C MET A 24 16.63 10.64 -27.30
N ARG A 25 15.77 9.77 -27.82
CA ARG A 25 15.29 9.85 -29.21
C ARG A 25 14.42 11.08 -29.44
N GLN A 26 13.55 11.44 -28.50
CA GLN A 26 12.72 12.64 -28.59
C GLN A 26 13.57 13.92 -28.53
N GLU A 27 14.57 13.96 -27.64
CA GLU A 27 15.50 15.10 -27.55
C GLU A 27 16.29 15.31 -28.85
N HIS A 28 16.69 14.24 -29.55
CA HIS A 28 17.37 14.35 -30.84
C HIS A 28 16.44 14.81 -31.97
N GLN A 29 15.17 14.41 -31.94
CA GLN A 29 14.18 14.77 -32.96
C GLN A 29 13.78 16.25 -32.88
N ASP A 30 13.68 16.80 -31.67
CA ASP A 30 13.42 18.23 -31.44
C ASP A 30 14.61 19.13 -31.87
N VAL A 31 15.84 18.59 -31.87
CA VAL A 31 17.05 19.31 -32.32
C VAL A 31 17.17 19.36 -33.84
N GLU A 32 16.78 18.30 -34.58
CA GLU A 32 16.78 18.31 -36.05
C GLU A 32 15.71 19.24 -36.63
N LEU A 33 14.52 19.28 -36.04
CA LEU A 33 13.45 20.22 -36.43
C LEU A 33 13.81 21.68 -36.15
N GLY A 34 14.61 21.95 -35.10
CA GLY A 34 15.10 23.29 -34.79
C GLY A 34 16.24 23.80 -35.70
N ALA A 35 16.89 22.91 -36.46
CA ALA A 35 17.97 23.27 -37.38
C ALA A 35 17.44 23.68 -38.77
N GLU A 36 16.30 23.14 -39.22
CA GLU A 36 15.67 23.53 -40.49
C GLU A 36 14.89 24.86 -40.38
N GLU A 37 14.44 25.26 -39.19
CA GLU A 37 13.75 26.54 -38.96
C GLU A 37 14.69 27.74 -38.72
N ALA A 38 16.01 27.52 -38.63
CA ALA A 38 16.98 28.54 -38.24
C ALA A 38 17.36 29.55 -39.35
N GLU A 39 16.98 29.33 -40.62
CA GLU A 39 17.25 30.32 -41.69
C GLU A 39 16.12 31.35 -41.90
N GLU A 40 14.94 31.17 -41.31
CA GLU A 40 13.81 32.06 -41.58
C GLU A 40 13.00 32.40 -40.33
N GLY A 41 13.57 33.15 -39.40
CA GLY A 41 12.75 33.81 -38.39
C GLY A 41 13.41 33.97 -37.03
N THR A 42 14.19 35.04 -36.92
CA THR A 42 14.46 35.71 -35.65
C THR A 42 13.16 36.15 -34.97
N ARG A 43 12.44 35.25 -34.28
CA ARG A 43 11.53 35.50 -33.14
C ARG A 43 10.62 34.30 -32.88
N MET A 44 10.48 33.97 -31.59
CA MET A 44 9.48 33.07 -30.99
C MET A 44 9.81 31.57 -31.04
N HIS A 45 10.48 31.06 -30.00
CA HIS A 45 9.87 30.17 -29.00
C HIS A 45 10.95 29.53 -28.12
N VAL A 46 11.36 30.24 -27.06
CA VAL A 46 12.02 29.59 -25.92
C VAL A 46 10.92 29.06 -25.02
N HIS A 47 10.31 27.90 -25.34
CA HIS A 47 9.37 27.20 -24.45
C HIS A 47 9.39 25.67 -24.75
N GLY A 48 10.59 25.10 -24.86
CA GLY A 48 10.78 23.66 -25.12
C GLY A 48 11.54 22.88 -24.05
N GLY A 49 12.04 23.54 -22.99
CA GLY A 49 12.63 22.85 -21.85
C GLY A 49 11.58 22.63 -20.78
N ALA A 50 11.23 21.39 -20.48
CA ALA A 50 10.45 21.10 -19.27
C ALA A 50 11.16 21.74 -18.08
N ASP A 51 10.49 22.65 -17.39
CA ASP A 51 11.08 23.41 -16.29
C ASP A 51 11.45 22.41 -15.19
N LEU A 52 12.77 22.17 -14.99
CA LEU A 52 13.29 21.21 -14.01
C LEU A 52 12.68 21.41 -12.61
N SER A 53 12.29 22.65 -12.30
CA SER A 53 11.61 23.01 -11.06
C SER A 53 10.25 22.31 -10.91
N VAL A 54 9.46 22.24 -11.99
CA VAL A 54 8.15 21.58 -12.00
C VAL A 54 8.31 20.07 -11.84
N ILE A 55 9.28 19.48 -12.55
CA ILE A 55 9.58 18.05 -12.44
C ILE A 55 10.01 17.70 -11.00
N ALA A 56 10.90 18.49 -10.40
CA ALA A 56 11.35 18.28 -9.03
C ALA A 56 10.21 18.39 -8.01
N HIS A 57 9.30 19.36 -8.21
CA HIS A 57 8.12 19.52 -7.37
C HIS A 57 7.17 18.32 -7.47
N GLU A 58 6.86 17.86 -8.69
CA GLU A 58 6.01 16.69 -8.91
C GLU A 58 6.63 15.41 -8.34
N LEU A 59 7.95 15.21 -8.49
CA LEU A 59 8.66 14.08 -7.89
C LEU A 59 8.61 14.11 -6.37
N THR A 60 8.72 15.28 -5.75
CA THR A 60 8.58 15.44 -4.29
C THR A 60 7.17 15.06 -3.85
N HIS A 61 6.15 15.51 -4.58
CA HIS A 61 4.76 15.16 -4.28
C HIS A 61 4.50 13.65 -4.42
N ILE A 62 5.05 13.01 -5.46
CA ILE A 62 4.98 11.55 -5.65
C ILE A 62 5.67 10.82 -4.49
N GLN A 63 6.83 11.30 -4.02
CA GLN A 63 7.54 10.72 -2.88
C GLN A 63 6.69 10.78 -1.61
N GLU A 64 6.02 11.90 -1.33
CA GLU A 64 5.11 12.03 -0.18
C GLU A 64 3.94 11.04 -0.27
N LEU A 65 3.31 10.93 -1.44
CA LEU A 65 2.24 9.95 -1.67
C LEU A 65 2.71 8.51 -1.45
N LEU A 66 3.91 8.16 -1.91
CA LEU A 66 4.48 6.83 -1.69
C LEU A 66 4.75 6.56 -0.20
N LEU A 67 5.20 7.56 0.58
CA LEU A 67 5.36 7.43 2.02
C LEU A 67 4.02 7.15 2.72
N HIS A 68 2.95 7.83 2.32
CA HIS A 68 1.61 7.56 2.84
C HIS A 68 1.13 6.14 2.50
N VAL A 69 1.36 5.66 1.27
CA VAL A 69 1.02 4.30 0.87
C VAL A 69 1.80 3.26 1.70
N ILE A 70 3.10 3.48 1.92
CA ILE A 70 3.93 2.60 2.76
C ILE A 70 3.39 2.54 4.19
N GLN A 71 3.00 3.69 4.74
CA GLN A 71 2.44 3.76 6.09
C GLN A 71 1.10 3.00 6.19
N ALA A 72 0.20 3.19 5.23
CA ALA A 72 -1.07 2.45 5.18
C ALA A 72 -0.87 0.94 5.06
N ILE A 73 0.13 0.49 4.28
CA ILE A 73 0.48 -0.94 4.17
C ILE A 73 0.97 -1.49 5.52
N ARG A 74 1.76 -0.73 6.27
CA ARG A 74 2.21 -1.14 7.61
C ARG A 74 1.05 -1.28 8.58
N GLU A 75 0.15 -0.31 8.62
CA GLU A 75 -1.05 -0.36 9.47
C GLU A 75 -1.97 -1.53 9.11
N LEU A 76 -2.10 -1.83 7.81
CA LEU A 76 -2.86 -3.00 7.35
C LEU A 76 -2.20 -4.30 7.80
N ARG A 77 -0.87 -4.41 7.69
CA ARG A 77 -0.13 -5.58 8.18
C ARG A 77 -0.34 -5.78 9.68
N ASP A 78 -0.20 -4.73 10.48
CA ASP A 78 -0.38 -4.82 11.93
C ASP A 78 -1.82 -5.22 12.29
N SER A 79 -2.80 -4.76 11.50
CA SER A 79 -4.20 -5.16 11.65
C SER A 79 -4.42 -6.65 11.33
N VAL A 80 -3.75 -7.18 10.30
CA VAL A 80 -3.78 -8.62 9.96
C VAL A 80 -3.14 -9.45 11.08
N ASP A 81 -1.99 -9.03 11.62
CA ASP A 81 -1.33 -9.72 12.73
C ASP A 81 -2.22 -9.76 13.99
N ASN A 82 -2.91 -8.66 14.30
CA ASN A 82 -3.90 -8.59 15.37
C ASN A 82 -5.12 -9.49 15.13
N LEU A 83 -5.61 -9.55 13.89
CA LEU A 83 -6.72 -10.42 13.51
C LEU A 83 -6.35 -11.89 13.68
N ASP A 84 -5.15 -12.28 13.26
CA ASP A 84 -4.63 -13.65 13.38
C ASP A 84 -4.50 -14.08 14.86
N ILE A 85 -4.02 -13.19 15.74
CA ILE A 85 -4.03 -13.40 17.19
C ILE A 85 -5.46 -13.59 17.71
N THR A 86 -6.39 -12.76 17.27
CA THR A 86 -7.80 -12.82 17.71
C THR A 86 -8.46 -14.13 17.28
N ILE A 87 -8.27 -14.55 16.03
CA ILE A 87 -8.79 -15.81 15.50
C ILE A 87 -8.25 -16.99 16.32
N ARG A 88 -6.94 -17.02 16.60
CA ARG A 88 -6.34 -18.08 17.43
C ARG A 88 -6.95 -18.15 18.83
N LYS A 89 -7.18 -17.00 19.47
CA LYS A 89 -7.85 -16.93 20.79
C LYS A 89 -9.27 -17.47 20.70
N SER A 90 -10.04 -17.03 19.71
CA SER A 90 -11.42 -17.48 19.51
C SER A 90 -11.52 -18.98 19.22
N LEU A 91 -10.64 -19.52 18.37
CA LEU A 91 -10.59 -20.96 18.09
C LEU A 91 -10.26 -21.78 19.34
N ARG A 92 -9.28 -21.33 20.13
CA ARG A 92 -8.94 -21.98 21.41
C ARG A 92 -10.13 -21.96 22.38
N ALA A 93 -10.83 -20.83 22.50
CA ALA A 93 -12.02 -20.73 23.32
C ALA A 93 -13.14 -21.67 22.85
N LEU A 94 -13.39 -21.75 21.54
CA LEU A 94 -14.37 -22.68 20.96
C LEU A 94 -14.01 -24.14 21.25
N ALA A 95 -12.75 -24.52 21.10
CA ALA A 95 -12.28 -25.86 21.44
C ALA A 95 -12.48 -26.18 22.92
N LEU A 96 -12.14 -25.24 23.82
CA LEU A 96 -12.35 -25.39 25.26
C LEU A 96 -13.83 -25.46 25.64
N LEU A 97 -14.70 -24.69 24.97
CA LEU A 97 -16.15 -24.78 25.15
C LEU A 97 -16.70 -26.14 24.70
N GLN A 98 -16.17 -26.69 23.62
CA GLN A 98 -16.56 -28.02 23.14
C GLN A 98 -16.15 -29.11 24.14
N VAL A 99 -14.96 -28.99 24.75
CA VAL A 99 -14.53 -29.86 25.86
C VAL A 99 -15.43 -29.65 27.09
N ALA A 100 -15.77 -28.42 27.43
CA ALA A 100 -16.66 -28.13 28.56
C ALA A 100 -18.04 -28.79 28.40
N ASN A 101 -18.55 -28.87 27.18
CA ASN A 101 -19.82 -29.53 26.88
C ASN A 101 -19.77 -31.06 26.94
N SER A 102 -18.58 -31.67 26.81
CA SER A 102 -18.41 -33.12 26.96
C SER A 102 -18.07 -33.55 28.39
N LEU A 103 -17.77 -32.62 29.29
CA LEU A 103 -17.54 -32.90 30.71
C LEU A 103 -18.86 -33.20 31.43
N SER A 104 -18.90 -34.36 32.10
CA SER A 104 -20.01 -34.76 32.97
C SER A 104 -19.94 -34.10 34.36
N ASP A 105 -18.74 -33.78 34.83
CA ASP A 105 -18.52 -33.12 36.12
C ASP A 105 -18.81 -31.62 36.05
N ALA A 106 -19.78 -31.16 36.85
CA ALA A 106 -20.21 -29.77 36.86
C ALA A 106 -19.14 -28.82 37.41
N GLU A 107 -18.32 -29.27 38.36
CA GLU A 107 -17.27 -28.44 38.96
C GLU A 107 -16.12 -28.20 37.97
N SER A 108 -15.62 -29.26 37.34
CA SER A 108 -14.59 -29.16 36.30
C SER A 108 -15.07 -28.33 35.11
N ARG A 109 -16.33 -28.49 34.70
CA ARG A 109 -16.94 -27.67 33.65
C ARG A 109 -16.97 -26.18 34.03
N HIS A 110 -17.35 -25.86 35.27
CA HIS A 110 -17.39 -24.48 35.74
C HIS A 110 -15.99 -23.85 35.78
N ARG A 111 -14.97 -24.57 36.29
CA ARG A 111 -13.58 -24.11 36.30
C ARG A 111 -13.05 -23.84 34.88
N LEU A 112 -13.37 -24.72 33.94
CA LEU A 112 -12.96 -24.56 32.55
C LEU A 112 -13.63 -23.34 31.89
N LEU A 113 -14.93 -23.12 32.13
CA LEU A 113 -15.65 -21.95 31.65
C LEU A 113 -15.10 -20.64 32.24
N GLU A 114 -14.74 -20.63 33.52
CA GLU A 114 -14.10 -19.48 34.16
C GLU A 114 -12.75 -19.16 33.51
N GLN A 115 -11.95 -20.18 33.21
CA GLN A 115 -10.66 -20.01 32.52
C GLN A 115 -10.84 -19.48 31.09
N VAL A 116 -11.79 -20.02 30.31
CA VAL A 116 -12.11 -19.52 28.97
C VAL A 116 -12.55 -18.06 29.01
N SER A 117 -13.35 -17.69 30.01
CA SER A 117 -13.82 -16.32 30.16
C SER A 117 -12.68 -15.34 30.48
N LYS A 118 -11.74 -15.74 31.35
CA LYS A 118 -10.51 -14.97 31.62
C LYS A 118 -9.66 -14.82 30.36
N ASP A 119 -9.46 -15.89 29.60
CA ASP A 119 -8.69 -15.87 28.34
C ASP A 119 -9.34 -14.96 27.27
N LEU A 120 -10.67 -14.83 27.28
CA LEU A 120 -11.42 -13.94 26.41
C LEU A 120 -11.62 -12.52 26.97
N GLY A 121 -11.23 -12.26 28.23
CA GLY A 121 -11.49 -10.98 28.90
C GLY A 121 -12.98 -10.69 29.12
N VAL A 122 -13.82 -11.72 29.17
CA VAL A 122 -15.26 -11.60 29.46
C VAL A 122 -15.46 -11.96 30.94
N ASP A 123 -16.28 -11.19 31.66
CA ASP A 123 -16.57 -11.49 33.06
C ASP A 123 -17.80 -12.40 33.15
N VAL A 124 -17.64 -13.64 33.67
CA VAL A 124 -18.80 -14.51 33.93
C VAL A 124 -19.49 -13.98 35.18
N LYS A 125 -20.48 -13.10 35.00
CA LYS A 125 -21.35 -12.73 36.12
C LYS A 125 -22.03 -14.00 36.63
N LYS A 126 -21.72 -14.40 37.86
CA LYS A 126 -22.47 -15.44 38.57
C LYS A 126 -23.91 -14.96 38.66
N HIS A 127 -24.81 -15.66 37.98
CA HIS A 127 -26.24 -15.51 38.22
C HIS A 127 -26.54 -16.20 39.54
N ASP A 128 -26.56 -15.43 40.62
CA ASP A 128 -27.16 -15.87 41.88
C ASP A 128 -28.67 -16.09 41.64
N LYS A 129 -29.14 -17.28 42.01
CA LYS A 129 -30.56 -17.65 42.04
C LYS A 129 -31.10 -17.48 43.44
#